data_AF-A0A395NSC6-F1
#
_entry.id   AF-A0A395NSC6-F1
#
_cell.length_a   1.000
_cell.length_b   1.000
_cell.length_c   1.000
_cell.angle_alpha   90.00
_cell.angle_beta   90.00
_cell.angle_gamma   90.00
#
_symmetry.space_group_name_H-M   'P 1'
#
loop_
_entity.id
_entity.type
_entity.pdbx_description
1 polymer ?
#
loop_
_entity_poly.entity_id
_entity_poly.type
_entity_poly.pdbx_seq_one_letter_code
_entity_poly.pdbx_strand_id
1 'polypeptide(L)'
;MSSFTDEELDRNWQPNGRRPQSTIAKNFLLELDDIFNLDETKAELQQSLDTRKHNIGKNNEELATLEARLREMEQRLNAAGLPQPADSSSDAQQPSASSTPKQEGSSLSAAATDDSKSRSRPGTARPTQQAPGSGDMPPTPGASEGEYYVVTRADLMDDGPR
;
A
#
# COMPACT_ATOMS: atom_id res chain seq x y z
N MET A 1 -48.40 -5.86 24.16
CA MET A 1 -48.12 -6.69 22.97
C MET A 1 -46.67 -6.44 22.62
N SER A 2 -45.78 -7.39 22.90
CA SER A 2 -44.35 -7.25 22.58
C SER A 2 -44.16 -7.51 21.10
N SER A 3 -43.76 -6.48 20.35
CA SER A 3 -43.34 -6.61 18.95
C SER A 3 -41.87 -7.02 18.93
N PHE A 4 -41.59 -8.24 18.51
CA PHE A 4 -40.22 -8.66 18.17
C PHE A 4 -39.75 -7.89 16.94
N THR A 5 -38.49 -7.48 16.90
CA THR A 5 -37.88 -6.92 15.70
C THR A 5 -37.61 -8.04 14.69
N ASP A 6 -37.62 -7.70 13.40
CA ASP A 6 -37.39 -8.65 12.29
C ASP A 6 -36.06 -9.40 12.46
N GLU A 7 -35.01 -8.70 12.89
CA GLU A 7 -33.70 -9.27 13.21
C GLU A 7 -33.73 -10.32 14.34
N GLU A 8 -34.60 -10.15 15.34
CA GLU A 8 -34.76 -11.16 16.40
C GLU A 8 -35.55 -12.37 15.91
N LEU A 9 -36.50 -12.16 15.00
CA LEU A 9 -37.30 -13.24 14.40
C LEU A 9 -36.43 -14.14 13.49
N ASP A 10 -35.50 -13.54 12.75
CA ASP A 10 -34.60 -14.25 11.83
C ASP A 10 -33.56 -15.09 12.57
N ARG A 11 -32.99 -14.61 13.68
CA ARG A 11 -31.97 -15.34 14.46
C ARG A 11 -32.48 -16.65 15.05
N ASN A 12 -33.76 -16.69 15.40
CA ASN A 12 -34.40 -17.84 16.01
C ASN A 12 -35.19 -18.68 14.99
N TRP A 13 -35.09 -18.36 13.71
CA TRP A 13 -35.76 -19.10 12.67
C TRP A 13 -35.16 -20.51 12.56
N GLN A 14 -36.02 -21.51 12.74
CA GLN A 14 -35.71 -22.92 12.54
C GLN A 14 -36.60 -23.44 11.40
N PRO A 15 -36.07 -24.25 10.47
CA PRO A 15 -36.86 -24.81 9.39
C PRO A 15 -37.87 -25.84 9.93
N ASN A 16 -39.03 -25.33 10.32
CA ASN A 16 -40.16 -26.15 10.73
C ASN A 16 -40.81 -26.65 9.44
N GLY A 17 -40.96 -27.98 9.28
CA GLY A 17 -41.41 -28.65 8.04
C GLY A 17 -42.77 -28.24 7.43
N ARG A 18 -43.40 -27.17 7.95
CA ARG A 18 -44.57 -26.50 7.40
C ARG A 18 -44.26 -25.46 6.32
N ARG A 19 -43.02 -24.96 6.24
CA ARG A 19 -42.61 -23.99 5.20
C ARG A 19 -41.76 -24.73 4.14
N PRO A 20 -42.21 -24.81 2.88
CA PRO A 20 -41.43 -25.47 1.84
C PRO A 20 -40.12 -24.71 1.63
N GLN A 21 -39.00 -25.44 1.70
CA GLN A 21 -37.67 -24.90 1.41
C GLN A 21 -37.53 -24.76 -0.11
N SER A 22 -37.13 -23.59 -0.59
CA SER A 22 -36.90 -23.38 -2.03
C SER A 22 -35.68 -24.17 -2.49
N THR A 23 -35.85 -25.07 -3.48
CA THR A 23 -34.75 -25.79 -4.11
C THR A 23 -33.75 -24.82 -4.76
N ILE A 24 -34.24 -23.71 -5.32
CA ILE A 24 -33.40 -22.66 -5.92
C ILE A 24 -32.51 -22.02 -4.85
N ALA A 25 -33.06 -21.74 -3.66
CA ALA A 25 -32.28 -21.16 -2.57
C ALA A 25 -31.20 -22.13 -2.05
N LYS A 26 -31.49 -23.43 -2.03
CA LYS A 26 -30.49 -24.45 -1.67
C LYS A 26 -29.35 -24.54 -2.69
N ASN A 27 -29.68 -24.51 -3.99
CA ASN A 27 -28.68 -24.52 -5.04
C ASN A 27 -27.84 -23.24 -5.03
N PHE A 28 -28.47 -22.09 -4.81
CA PHE A 28 -27.79 -20.81 -4.65
C PHE A 28 -26.87 -20.80 -3.42
N LEU A 29 -27.30 -21.36 -2.28
CA LEU A 29 -26.46 -21.49 -1.09
C LEU A 29 -25.23 -22.39 -1.36
N LEU A 30 -25.43 -23.52 -2.04
CA LEU A 30 -24.32 -24.41 -2.43
C LEU A 30 -23.33 -23.70 -3.36
N GLU A 31 -23.83 -22.92 -4.31
CA GLU A 31 -22.99 -22.13 -5.21
C GLU A 31 -22.23 -21.03 -4.45
N LEU A 32 -22.82 -20.42 -3.42
CA LEU A 32 -22.10 -19.48 -2.56
C LEU A 32 -21.03 -20.19 -1.71
N ASP A 33 -21.34 -21.35 -1.13
CA ASP A 33 -20.36 -22.11 -0.35
C ASP A 33 -19.15 -22.51 -1.23
N ASP A 34 -19.39 -22.84 -2.50
CA ASP A 34 -18.36 -23.15 -3.51
C ASP A 34 -17.60 -21.89 -3.99
N ILE A 35 -18.29 -20.80 -4.33
CA ILE A 35 -17.67 -19.52 -4.74
C ILE A 35 -16.77 -18.98 -3.63
N PHE A 36 -17.22 -19.07 -2.39
CA PHE A 36 -16.48 -18.52 -1.26
C PHE A 36 -15.51 -19.52 -0.62
N ASN A 37 -15.49 -20.79 -1.04
CA ASN A 37 -14.66 -21.88 -0.50
C ASN A 37 -14.46 -21.73 1.03
N LEU A 38 -15.56 -21.52 1.75
CA LEU A 38 -15.52 -21.02 3.13
C LEU A 38 -14.76 -21.96 4.08
N ASP A 39 -14.72 -23.24 3.76
CA ASP A 39 -14.02 -24.25 4.55
C ASP A 39 -12.50 -24.28 4.28
N GLU A 40 -12.08 -24.19 3.02
CA GLU A 40 -10.67 -24.21 2.64
C GLU A 40 -9.96 -22.91 3.06
N THR A 41 -10.60 -21.76 2.78
CA THR A 41 -10.08 -20.44 3.16
C THR A 41 -9.96 -20.27 4.67
N LYS A 42 -10.87 -20.88 5.45
CA LYS A 42 -10.80 -20.85 6.92
C LYS A 42 -9.63 -21.68 7.45
N ALA A 43 -9.39 -22.86 6.89
CA ALA A 43 -8.26 -23.70 7.27
C ALA A 43 -6.92 -23.01 6.94
N GLU A 44 -6.81 -22.44 5.74
CA GLU A 44 -5.63 -21.70 5.30
C GLU A 44 -5.40 -20.44 6.16
N LEU A 45 -6.46 -19.68 6.46
CA LEU A 45 -6.38 -18.50 7.31
C LEU A 45 -5.89 -18.86 8.71
N GLN A 46 -6.40 -19.96 9.28
CA GLN A 46 -5.94 -20.44 10.59
C GLN A 46 -4.47 -20.84 10.56
N GLN A 47 -4.04 -21.60 9.54
CA GLN A 47 -2.65 -21.99 9.38
C GLN A 47 -1.71 -20.78 9.21
N SER A 48 -2.12 -19.79 8.42
CA SER A 48 -1.39 -18.53 8.22
C SER A 48 -1.26 -17.74 9.53
N LEU A 49 -2.34 -17.70 10.31
CA LEU A 49 -2.39 -17.04 11.61
C LEU A 49 -1.44 -17.73 12.61
N ASP A 50 -1.48 -19.06 12.68
CA ASP A 50 -0.60 -19.84 13.58
C ASP A 50 0.87 -19.69 13.19
N THR A 51 1.18 -19.74 11.89
CA THR A 51 2.53 -19.51 11.36
C THR A 51 3.04 -18.12 11.71
N ARG A 52 2.21 -17.09 11.54
CA ARG A 52 2.55 -15.71 11.87
C ARG A 52 2.80 -15.56 13.37
N LYS A 53 1.94 -16.11 14.23
CA LYS A 53 2.10 -16.08 15.68
C LYS A 53 3.43 -16.71 16.11
N HIS A 54 3.76 -17.86 15.54
CA HIS A 54 5.03 -18.54 15.81
C HIS A 54 6.24 -17.69 15.43
N ASN A 55 6.22 -17.10 14.24
CA ASN A 55 7.29 -16.23 13.78
C ASN A 55 7.43 -14.99 14.67
N ILE A 56 6.32 -14.34 15.04
CA ILE A 56 6.33 -13.19 15.96
C ILE A 56 6.92 -13.60 17.31
N GLY A 57 6.54 -14.76 17.84
CA GLY A 57 7.08 -15.29 19.10
C GLY A 57 8.60 -15.43 19.06
N LYS A 58 9.15 -16.04 18.00
CA LYS A 58 10.60 -16.18 17.80
C LYS A 58 11.32 -14.83 17.71
N ASN A 59 10.84 -13.93 16.86
CA ASN A 59 11.43 -12.60 16.73
C ASN A 59 11.41 -11.85 18.07
N ASN A 60 10.35 -11.98 18.85
CA ASN A 60 10.24 -11.34 20.16
C ASN A 60 11.22 -11.93 21.18
N GLU A 61 11.46 -13.24 21.17
CA GLU A 61 12.46 -13.90 22.01
C GLU A 61 13.89 -13.45 21.66
N GLU A 62 14.20 -13.37 20.36
CA GLU A 62 15.48 -12.87 19.86
C GLU A 62 15.69 -11.40 20.26
N LEU A 63 14.67 -10.55 20.10
CA LEU A 63 14.70 -9.16 20.54
C LEU A 63 14.91 -9.04 22.05
N ALA A 64 14.19 -9.80 22.86
CA ALA A 64 14.37 -9.80 24.31
C ALA A 64 15.80 -10.19 24.72
N THR A 65 16.41 -11.15 24.00
CA THR A 65 17.80 -11.56 24.21
C THR A 65 18.79 -10.44 23.86
N LEU A 66 18.57 -9.76 22.72
CA LEU A 66 19.40 -8.62 22.30
C LEU A 66 19.28 -7.44 23.25
N GLU A 67 18.06 -7.11 23.70
CA GLU A 67 17.81 -6.06 24.68
C GLU A 67 18.47 -6.35 26.02
N ALA A 68 18.41 -7.60 26.50
CA ALA A 68 19.08 -8.01 27.73
C ALA A 68 20.60 -7.83 27.62
N ARG A 69 21.19 -8.22 26.48
CA ARG A 69 22.62 -8.05 26.21
C ARG A 69 23.02 -6.57 26.12
N LEU A 70 22.23 -5.75 25.42
CA LEU A 70 22.48 -4.30 25.33
C LEU A 70 22.42 -3.66 26.72
N ARG A 71 21.42 -4.00 27.53
CA ARG A 71 21.29 -3.50 28.91
C ARG A 71 22.48 -3.92 29.78
N GLU A 72 22.98 -5.14 29.65
CA GLU A 72 24.18 -5.58 30.36
C GLU A 72 25.41 -4.77 29.95
N MET A 73 25.62 -4.56 28.65
CA MET A 73 26.75 -3.76 28.16
C MET A 73 26.65 -2.30 28.59
N GLU A 74 25.45 -1.72 28.57
CA GLU A 74 25.20 -0.36 29.05
C GLU A 74 25.52 -0.22 30.55
N GLN A 75 25.10 -1.19 31.38
CA GLN A 75 25.45 -1.21 32.80
C GLN A 75 26.96 -1.28 33.03
N ARG A 76 27.68 -2.11 32.26
CA ARG A 76 29.14 -2.19 32.33
C ARG A 76 29.80 -0.89 31.91
N LEU A 77 29.33 -0.24 30.85
CA LEU A 77 29.88 1.03 30.37
C LEU A 77 29.66 2.16 31.40
N ASN A 78 28.45 2.25 31.95
CA ASN A 78 28.13 3.20 33.01
C ASN A 78 28.97 2.96 34.27
N ALA A 79 29.20 1.69 34.66
CA ALA A 79 30.07 1.35 35.79
C ALA A 79 31.55 1.62 35.52
N ALA A 80 32.01 1.49 34.28
CA ALA A 80 33.38 1.78 33.87
C ALA A 80 33.69 3.28 33.74
N GLY A 81 32.68 4.16 33.86
CA GLY A 81 32.86 5.61 33.84
C GLY A 81 33.41 6.16 32.52
N LEU A 82 33.30 5.42 31.42
CA LEU A 82 33.65 5.94 30.09
C LEU A 82 32.66 7.04 29.72
N PRO A 83 33.13 8.19 29.18
CA PRO A 83 32.21 9.25 28.74
C PRO A 83 31.30 8.67 27.66
N GLN A 84 29.98 8.80 27.86
CA GLN A 84 29.00 8.61 26.79
C GLN A 84 29.43 9.49 25.60
N PRO A 85 29.29 9.02 24.34
CA PRO A 85 29.33 9.93 23.22
C PRO A 85 28.23 10.97 23.47
N ALA A 86 28.65 12.19 23.82
CA ALA A 86 27.76 13.29 24.06
C ALA A 86 26.91 13.49 22.80
N ASP A 87 25.60 13.43 22.99
CA ASP A 87 24.62 13.97 22.06
C ASP A 87 25.02 15.43 21.81
N SER A 88 25.72 15.65 20.71
CA SER A 88 26.20 16.95 20.32
C SER A 88 25.04 17.63 19.61
N SER A 89 24.15 18.20 20.43
CA SER A 89 23.31 19.30 20.03
C SER A 89 24.21 20.44 19.52
N SER A 90 24.37 20.54 18.20
CA SER A 90 24.92 21.73 17.56
C SER A 90 23.92 22.22 16.51
N ASP A 91 23.16 23.24 16.91
CA ASP A 91 22.63 24.33 16.09
C ASP A 91 22.58 24.09 14.56
N ALA A 92 21.48 23.51 14.08
CA ALA A 92 21.03 23.74 12.71
C ALA A 92 20.15 24.99 12.71
N GLN A 93 20.85 26.12 12.61
CA GLN A 93 20.33 27.47 12.43
C GLN A 93 19.22 27.53 11.37
N GLN A 94 18.00 27.85 11.80
CA GLN A 94 16.95 28.30 10.89
C GLN A 94 17.28 29.72 10.41
N PRO A 95 17.07 30.02 9.12
CA PRO A 95 16.69 31.37 8.73
C PRO A 95 15.33 31.35 8.04
N SER A 96 14.29 31.61 8.83
CA SER A 96 13.04 32.18 8.33
C SER A 96 13.19 33.70 8.27
N ALA A 97 13.24 34.29 7.07
CA ALA A 97 12.93 35.71 6.89
C ALA A 97 12.49 35.99 5.45
N SER A 98 11.18 36.11 5.28
CA SER A 98 10.50 36.74 4.14
C SER A 98 10.73 38.25 4.13
N SER A 99 11.03 38.81 2.95
CA SER A 99 10.46 40.04 2.34
C SER A 99 11.49 40.90 1.55
N THR A 100 11.06 41.28 0.36
CA THR A 100 11.71 42.05 -0.73
C THR A 100 12.04 43.51 -0.37
N PRO A 101 12.89 44.22 -1.15
CA PRO A 101 12.34 45.04 -2.25
C PRO A 101 13.16 45.08 -3.57
N LYS A 102 12.45 45.51 -4.62
CA LYS A 102 12.85 45.84 -6.00
C LYS A 102 13.95 46.92 -6.10
N GLN A 103 14.71 46.92 -7.21
CA GLN A 103 14.81 48.00 -8.23
C GLN A 103 15.78 47.57 -9.35
N GLU A 104 15.32 47.52 -10.61
CA GLU A 104 15.72 48.41 -11.74
C GLU A 104 17.21 48.25 -12.11
N GLY A 105 17.64 47.86 -13.32
CA GLY A 105 17.12 48.08 -14.67
C GLY A 105 18.25 48.70 -15.50
N SER A 106 18.85 47.97 -16.45
CA SER A 106 19.65 48.51 -17.57
C SER A 106 20.02 47.34 -18.50
N SER A 107 19.21 47.06 -19.52
CA SER A 107 19.41 47.43 -20.93
C SER A 107 20.76 47.01 -21.52
N LEU A 108 20.72 46.16 -22.57
CA LEU A 108 21.11 46.53 -23.94
C LEU A 108 20.91 45.34 -24.93
N SER A 109 20.03 45.56 -25.94
CA SER A 109 20.09 45.15 -27.37
C SER A 109 20.35 43.69 -27.77
N ALA A 110 19.86 43.10 -28.87
CA ALA A 110 18.84 43.35 -29.92
C ALA A 110 18.92 42.09 -30.82
N ALA A 111 17.85 41.28 -30.94
CA ALA A 111 16.98 41.16 -32.11
C ALA A 111 17.61 40.56 -33.41
N ALA A 112 17.14 39.37 -33.77
CA ALA A 112 16.96 38.94 -35.17
C ALA A 112 15.65 38.12 -35.26
N THR A 113 14.76 38.56 -36.15
CA THR A 113 13.41 38.06 -36.44
C THR A 113 13.37 37.33 -37.80
N ASP A 114 12.30 36.56 -38.01
CA ASP A 114 11.73 36.06 -39.28
C ASP A 114 12.37 34.80 -39.93
N ASP A 115 11.67 33.86 -40.57
CA ASP A 115 10.28 33.82 -41.06
C ASP A 115 9.75 32.36 -41.21
N SER A 116 8.43 32.31 -41.37
CA SER A 116 7.38 31.29 -41.40
C SER A 116 7.42 30.06 -42.38
N LYS A 117 6.86 28.91 -41.95
CA LYS A 117 5.60 28.26 -42.46
C LYS A 117 5.50 26.72 -42.31
N SER A 118 4.38 26.31 -41.72
CA SER A 118 3.49 25.18 -42.12
C SER A 118 3.67 23.75 -41.55
N ARG A 119 2.67 23.38 -40.71
CA ARG A 119 1.88 22.11 -40.70
C ARG A 119 2.62 20.84 -40.21
N SER A 120 2.20 20.12 -39.16
CA SER A 120 0.85 19.65 -38.85
C SER A 120 0.74 19.27 -37.37
N ARG A 121 -0.26 19.82 -36.66
CA ARG A 121 -0.75 19.25 -35.40
C ARG A 121 -1.89 18.29 -35.78
N PRO A 122 -1.86 17.01 -35.40
CA PRO A 122 -3.12 16.30 -35.19
C PRO A 122 -3.70 16.83 -33.88
N GLY A 123 -4.86 17.49 -33.96
CA GLY A 123 -5.76 17.63 -32.82
C GLY A 123 -6.13 16.24 -32.30
N THR A 124 -6.49 16.08 -31.03
CA THR A 124 -7.83 16.48 -30.58
C THR A 124 -7.84 16.88 -29.10
N ALA A 125 -7.95 18.18 -28.85
CA ALA A 125 -8.57 18.64 -27.61
C ALA A 125 -10.09 18.45 -27.73
N ARG A 126 -10.64 17.49 -26.97
CA ARG A 126 -12.00 17.34 -26.40
C ARG A 126 -13.23 17.41 -27.36
N PRO A 127 -14.25 16.55 -27.17
CA PRO A 127 -15.39 16.99 -26.35
C PRO A 127 -15.95 15.89 -25.42
N THR A 128 -16.80 16.33 -24.48
CA THR A 128 -17.68 15.51 -23.64
C THR A 128 -18.54 14.55 -24.47
N GLN A 129 -18.44 13.26 -24.19
CA GLN A 129 -19.50 12.32 -24.54
C GLN A 129 -19.60 11.28 -23.42
N GLN A 130 -20.61 11.45 -22.56
CA GLN A 130 -21.16 10.33 -21.83
C GLN A 130 -21.77 9.42 -22.92
N ALA A 131 -21.16 8.26 -23.14
CA ALA A 131 -21.72 7.25 -24.03
C ALA A 131 -22.24 6.08 -23.16
N PRO A 132 -23.43 5.55 -23.49
CA PRO A 132 -24.22 4.69 -22.63
C PRO A 132 -23.77 3.22 -22.72
N GLY A 133 -24.15 2.44 -21.72
CA GLY A 133 -24.05 0.98 -21.76
C GLY A 133 -23.04 0.41 -20.78
N SER A 134 -23.34 0.52 -19.49
CA SER A 134 -22.92 -0.47 -18.50
C SER A 134 -23.48 -1.83 -18.92
N GLY A 135 -22.67 -2.62 -19.61
CA GLY A 135 -23.06 -3.92 -20.15
C GLY A 135 -21.86 -4.71 -20.63
N ASP A 136 -21.26 -5.44 -19.70
CA ASP A 136 -20.55 -6.71 -19.92
C ASP A 136 -19.29 -6.71 -20.81
N MET A 137 -18.34 -5.82 -20.54
CA MET A 137 -16.94 -6.09 -20.91
C MET A 137 -16.06 -6.15 -19.65
N PRO A 138 -15.13 -7.13 -19.58
CA PRO A 138 -14.05 -7.05 -18.60
C PRO A 138 -13.25 -5.76 -18.86
N PRO A 139 -12.75 -5.07 -17.81
CA PRO A 139 -11.88 -3.93 -18.03
C PRO A 139 -10.71 -4.35 -18.91
N THR A 140 -10.41 -3.57 -19.95
CA THR A 140 -9.18 -3.74 -20.72
C THR A 140 -8.02 -3.77 -19.73
N PRO A 141 -7.18 -4.83 -19.70
CA PRO A 141 -6.03 -4.83 -18.82
C PRO A 141 -5.23 -3.54 -19.07
N GLY A 142 -4.99 -2.77 -18.01
CA GLY A 142 -4.12 -1.60 -18.07
C GLY A 142 -2.73 -2.00 -18.56
N ALA A 143 -1.95 -1.03 -19.02
CA ALA A 143 -0.56 -1.27 -19.41
C ALA A 143 0.15 -2.04 -18.29
N SER A 144 0.71 -3.20 -18.62
CA SER A 144 1.46 -4.03 -17.67
C SER A 144 2.68 -3.26 -17.18
N GLU A 145 2.57 -2.67 -15.99
CA GLU A 145 3.67 -2.06 -15.26
C GLU A 145 4.50 -3.19 -14.62
N GLY A 146 5.23 -3.93 -15.46
CA GLY A 146 6.31 -4.80 -14.96
C GLY A 146 7.49 -3.93 -14.57
N GLU A 147 8.02 -4.09 -13.36
CA GLU A 147 9.27 -3.41 -12.98
C GLU A 147 10.42 -3.93 -13.85
N TYR A 148 10.92 -3.07 -14.74
CA TYR A 148 12.12 -3.34 -15.51
C TYR A 148 13.34 -2.88 -14.70
N TYR A 149 14.16 -3.82 -14.23
CA TYR A 149 15.44 -3.49 -13.63
C TYR A 149 16.44 -3.17 -14.74
N VAL A 150 17.01 -1.97 -14.71
CA VAL A 150 18.09 -1.56 -15.62
C VAL A 150 19.38 -2.18 -15.11
N VAL A 151 19.81 -3.27 -15.75
CA VAL A 151 21.09 -3.93 -15.45
C VAL A 151 22.22 -2.98 -15.83
N THR A 152 23.01 -2.56 -14.85
CA THR A 152 24.18 -1.72 -15.10
C THR A 152 25.41 -2.58 -15.35
N ARG A 153 26.45 -2.01 -15.97
CA ARG A 153 27.70 -2.73 -16.27
C ARG A 153 28.39 -3.28 -15.00
N ALA A 154 28.09 -2.73 -13.83
CA ALA A 154 28.61 -3.21 -12.56
C ALA A 154 27.94 -4.54 -12.12
N ASP A 155 26.65 -4.68 -12.38
CA ASP A 155 25.88 -5.88 -11.99
C ASP A 155 26.27 -7.12 -12.81
N LEU A 156 26.81 -6.92 -14.02
CA LEU A 156 27.30 -8.01 -14.87
C LEU A 156 28.72 -8.47 -14.51
N MET A 157 29.43 -7.71 -13.68
CA MET A 157 30.84 -7.98 -13.32
C MET A 157 31.00 -8.65 -11.95
N ASP A 158 29.93 -8.76 -11.16
CA ASP A 158 29.93 -9.44 -9.84
C ASP A 158 29.42 -10.89 -9.92
N ASP A 159 29.27 -11.43 -11.12
CA ASP A 159 29.07 -12.87 -11.36
C ASP A 159 30.38 -13.49 -11.88
N GLY A 160 31.32 -13.69 -10.96
CA GLY A 160 32.58 -14.39 -11.18
C GLY A 160 32.89 -15.27 -9.96
N PRO A 161 33.33 -16.53 -10.15
CA PRO A 161 33.22 -17.58 -9.15
C PRO A 161 34.23 -17.41 -8.01
N ARG A 162 33.96 -18.05 -6.87
CA ARG A 162 35.05 -18.49 -5.99
C ARG A 162 35.93 -19.52 -6.67
#